data_AF-A0A3D0NI77-F1
#
_entry.id   AF-A0A3D0NI77-F1
#
_cell.length_a   1.000
_cell.length_b   1.000
_cell.length_c   1.000
_cell.angle_alpha   90.00
_cell.angle_beta   90.00
_cell.angle_gamma   90.00
#
_symmetry.space_group_name_H-M   'P 1'
#
loop_
_entity.id
_entity.type
_entity.pdbx_description
1 polymer ?
#
loop_
_entity_poly.entity_id
_entity_poly.type
_entity_poly.pdbx_seq_one_letter_code
_entity_poly.pdbx_strand_id
1 'polypeptide(L)' 'VPVLTALKITESVVQNVVLQDAIARTREGVTDGKTLAQPLARSGVFPKLMVDLIHIGEQTGDVPSALENLAETYDN' A
#
# COMPACT_ATOMS: atom_id res chain seq x y z
N VAL A 1 -3.47 -7.47 12.07
CA VAL A 1 -4.63 -7.52 11.15
C VAL A 1 -4.14 -8.05 9.81
N PRO A 2 -4.82 -9.01 9.14
CA PRO A 2 -4.43 -9.45 7.81
C PRO A 2 -4.38 -8.27 6.82
N VAL A 3 -3.34 -8.20 5.98
CA VAL A 3 -3.12 -7.04 5.08
C VAL A 3 -4.31 -6.75 4.17
N LEU A 4 -5.00 -7.79 3.69
CA LEU A 4 -6.19 -7.66 2.85
C LEU A 4 -7.35 -6.97 3.58
N THR A 5 -7.52 -7.27 4.88
CA THR A 5 -8.53 -6.61 5.72
C THR A 5 -8.18 -5.15 5.92
N ALA A 6 -6.90 -4.84 6.16
CA ALA A 6 -6.44 -3.46 6.29
C ALA A 6 -6.71 -2.67 5.00
N LEU A 7 -6.32 -3.20 3.83
CA LEU A 7 -6.57 -2.55 2.53
C LEU A 7 -8.06 -2.28 2.28
N LYS A 8 -8.94 -3.24 2.62
CA LYS A 8 -10.40 -3.08 2.47
C LYS A 8 -10.95 -1.96 3.37
N ILE A 9 -10.43 -1.84 4.59
CA ILE A 9 -10.80 -0.75 5.49
C ILE A 9 -10.30 0.59 4.92
N THR A 10 -9.04 0.66 4.50
CA THR A 10 -8.46 1.89 3.93
C THR A 10 -9.23 2.34 2.68
N GLU A 11 -9.58 1.41 1.79
CA GLU A 11 -10.45 1.64 0.62
C GLU A 11 -11.79 2.31 1.00
N SER A 12 -12.36 1.92 2.14
CA SER A 12 -13.66 2.43 2.61
C SER A 12 -13.58 3.80 3.30
N VAL A 13 -12.41 4.18 3.80
CA VAL A 13 -12.19 5.43 4.54
C VAL A 13 -11.70 6.56 3.64
N VAL A 14 -10.95 6.23 2.58
CA VAL A 14 -10.42 7.23 1.64
C VAL A 14 -11.54 7.80 0.77
N GLN A 15 -11.66 9.13 0.75
CA GLN A 15 -12.70 9.83 -0.04
C GLN A 15 -12.31 10.13 -1.49
N ASN A 16 -11.02 10.03 -1.83
CA ASN A 16 -10.53 10.29 -3.17
C ASN A 16 -10.72 9.03 -4.04
N VAL A 17 -11.56 9.13 -5.07
CA VAL A 17 -11.89 8.03 -5.99
C VAL A 17 -10.65 7.44 -6.70
N VAL A 18 -9.67 8.27 -7.03
CA VAL A 18 -8.42 7.82 -7.67
C VAL A 18 -7.57 7.00 -6.71
N LEU A 19 -7.48 7.41 -5.45
CA LEU A 19 -6.79 6.65 -4.41
C LEU A 19 -7.54 5.37 -4.05
N GLN A 20 -8.87 5.44 -3.97
CA GLN A 20 -9.72 4.28 -3.71
C GLN A 20 -9.51 3.19 -4.78
N ASP A 21 -9.56 3.55 -6.07
CA ASP A 21 -9.28 2.64 -7.18
C ASP A 21 -7.87 2.04 -7.11
N ALA A 22 -6.86 2.85 -6.75
CA ALA A 22 -5.49 2.39 -6.62
C ALA A 22 -5.33 1.37 -5.46
N ILE A 23 -6.00 1.61 -4.33
CA ILE A 23 -6.02 0.69 -3.19
C ILE A 23 -6.79 -0.60 -3.53
N ALA A 24 -7.94 -0.49 -4.22
CA ALA A 24 -8.73 -1.64 -4.64
C ALA A 24 -7.92 -2.56 -5.58
N ARG A 25 -7.26 -1.99 -6.59
CA ARG A 25 -6.36 -2.72 -7.50
C ARG A 25 -5.18 -3.35 -6.77
N THR A 26 -4.68 -2.70 -5.72
CA THR A 26 -3.63 -3.26 -4.87
C THR A 26 -4.12 -4.47 -4.10
N ARG A 27 -5.31 -4.38 -3.48
CA ARG A 27 -5.95 -5.50 -2.79
C ARG A 27 -6.19 -6.70 -3.71
N GLU A 28 -6.68 -6.46 -4.93
CA GLU A 28 -6.84 -7.50 -5.96
C GLU A 28 -5.50 -8.12 -6.34
N GLY A 29 -4.48 -7.30 -6.61
CA GLY A 29 -3.14 -7.78 -6.92
C GLY A 29 -2.56 -8.69 -5.84
N VAL A 30 -2.70 -8.32 -4.57
CA VAL A 30 -2.23 -9.13 -3.44
C VAL A 30 -3.03 -10.43 -3.32
N THR A 31 -4.33 -10.40 -3.61
CA THR A 31 -5.17 -11.61 -3.65
C THR A 31 -4.71 -12.59 -4.73
N ASP A 32 -4.22 -12.07 -5.87
CA ASP A 32 -3.61 -12.86 -6.96
C ASP A 32 -2.18 -13.35 -6.64
N GLY A 33 -1.64 -13.04 -5.46
CA GLY A 33 -0.26 -13.40 -5.07
C GLY A 33 0.81 -12.42 -5.56
N LYS A 34 0.44 -11.23 -6.05
CA LYS A 34 1.41 -10.15 -6.30
C LYS A 34 1.83 -9.50 -4.98
N THR A 35 2.97 -8.81 -5.02
CA THR A 35 3.41 -7.99 -3.88
C THR A 35 2.59 -6.70 -3.79
N LEU A 36 2.56 -6.04 -2.64
CA LEU A 36 1.95 -4.71 -2.42
C LEU A 36 2.61 -3.63 -3.29
N ALA A 37 3.94 -3.62 -3.36
CA ALA A 37 4.69 -2.59 -4.08
C ALA A 37 4.37 -2.56 -5.58
N GLN A 38 4.09 -3.70 -6.20
CA GLN A 38 3.85 -3.78 -7.64
C GLN A 38 2.58 -3.02 -8.10
N PRO A 39 1.37 -3.29 -7.56
CA PRO A 39 0.17 -2.52 -7.89
C PRO A 39 0.27 -1.05 -7.49
N LEU A 40 0.89 -0.75 -6.35
CA LEU A 40 1.11 0.63 -5.90
C LEU A 40 1.97 1.41 -6.90
N ALA A 41 3.08 0.81 -7.37
CA ALA A 41 3.92 1.40 -8.40
C ALA A 41 3.16 1.65 -9.71
N ARG A 42 2.37 0.65 -10.15
CA ARG A 42 1.61 0.71 -11.40
C ARG A 42 0.53 1.78 -11.40
N SER A 43 -0.02 2.11 -10.23
CA SER A 43 -1.05 3.15 -10.12
C SER A 43 -0.54 4.53 -10.52
N GLY A 44 0.75 4.82 -10.33
CA GLY A 44 1.34 6.13 -10.61
C GLY A 44 0.88 7.26 -9.67
N VAL A 45 0.03 6.97 -8.69
CA VAL A 45 -0.53 7.97 -7.77
C VAL A 45 0.26 8.10 -6.47
N PHE A 46 1.05 7.07 -6.14
CA PHE A 46 1.87 7.05 -4.93
C PHE A 46 3.30 7.55 -5.22
N PRO A 47 3.89 8.34 -4.31
CA PRO A 47 5.27 8.78 -4.46
C PRO A 47 6.25 7.61 -4.56
N LYS A 48 7.34 7.79 -5.33
CA LYS A 48 8.36 6.76 -5.53
C LYS A 48 8.93 6.22 -4.21
N LEU A 49 9.20 7.12 -3.26
CA LEU A 49 9.72 6.77 -1.93
C LEU A 49 8.79 5.80 -1.18
N MET A 50 7.47 6.00 -1.29
CA MET A 50 6.48 5.13 -0.66
C MET A 50 6.52 3.71 -1.22
N VAL A 51 6.58 3.60 -2.54
CA VAL A 51 6.70 2.31 -3.22
C VAL A 51 7.99 1.59 -2.85
N ASP A 52 9.10 2.32 -2.78
CA ASP A 52 10.41 1.75 -2.46
C ASP A 52 10.47 1.22 -1.01
N LEU A 53 9.93 1.97 -0.04
CA LEU A 53 9.90 1.53 1.36
C LEU A 53 9.01 0.29 1.57
N ILE A 54 7.85 0.23 0.91
CA ILE A 54 6.99 -0.96 0.96
C ILE A 54 7.71 -2.14 0.31
N HIS A 55 8.39 -1.94 -0.83
CA HIS A 55 9.14 -3.01 -1.48
C HIS A 55 10.23 -3.58 -0.56
N ILE A 56 10.98 -2.72 0.14
CA ILE A 56 12.00 -3.14 1.11
C ILE A 56 11.33 -3.94 2.25
N GLY A 57 10.25 -3.42 2.84
CA GLY A 57 9.50 -4.12 3.89
C GLY A 57 8.99 -5.49 3.44
N GLU A 58 8.54 -5.62 2.19
CA GLU A 58 8.12 -6.92 1.64
C GLU A 58 9.29 -7.90 1.48
N GLN A 59 10.48 -7.44 1.07
CA GLN A 59 11.67 -8.28 0.92
C GLN A 59 12.22 -8.75 2.27
N THR A 60 12.15 -7.91 3.30
CA THR A 60 12.61 -8.24 4.66
C THR A 60 11.57 -8.99 5.49
N GLY A 61 10.32 -9.02 5.03
CA GLY A 61 9.17 -9.53 5.79
C GLY A 61 8.66 -8.56 6.85
N ASP A 62 9.18 -7.33 6.88
CA ASP A 62 8.83 -6.29 7.84
C ASP A 62 8.05 -5.13 7.19
N VAL A 63 6.91 -5.49 6.61
CA VAL A 63 5.94 -4.52 6.07
C VAL A 63 5.37 -3.59 7.15
N PRO A 64 5.07 -4.05 8.40
CA PRO A 64 4.56 -3.17 9.45
C PRO A 64 5.48 -1.98 9.74
N SER A 65 6.78 -2.21 9.96
CA SER A 65 7.70 -1.11 10.22
C SER A 65 7.92 -0.21 9.01
N ALA A 66 7.85 -0.74 7.78
CA ALA A 66 7.88 0.11 6.58
C ALA A 66 6.67 1.06 6.52
N LEU A 67 5.47 0.58 6.87
CA LEU A 67 4.26 1.40 6.90
C LEU A 67 4.26 2.43 8.05
N GLU A 68 4.81 2.09 9.21
CA GLU A 68 5.02 3.04 10.32
C GLU A 68 5.94 4.19 9.91
N ASN A 69 7.10 3.87 9.31
CA ASN A 69 8.02 4.89 8.81
C ASN A 69 7.36 5.81 7.77
N LEU A 70 6.49 5.25 6.91
CA LEU A 70 5.75 6.05 5.94
C LEU A 70 4.74 6.97 6.61
N ALA A 71 3.99 6.49 7.60
CA ALA A 71 3.07 7.33 8.36
C ALA A 71 3.84 8.49 9.00
N GLU A 72 4.96 8.23 9.69
CA GLU A 72 5.79 9.27 10.29
C GLU A 72 6.32 10.29 9.26
N THR A 73 6.64 9.84 8.05
CA THR A 73 7.16 10.68 6.97
C THR A 73 6.10 11.61 6.37
N TYR A 74 4.83 11.18 6.30
CA TYR A 74 3.75 11.91 5.61
C TYR A 74 2.70 12.55 6.51
N ASP A 75 2.66 12.24 7.81
CA ASP A 75 1.67 12.75 8.77
C ASP A 75 2.10 14.06 9.46
N ASN A 76 3.33 14.52 9.22
CA ASN A 76 3.88 15.82 9.68
C ASN A 76 4.18 16.79 8.52
#